data_AF-D9RYH1-F1
#
_entry.id   AF-D9RYH1-F1
#
_cell.length_a   1.000
_cell.length_b   1.000
_cell.length_c   1.000
_cell.angle_alpha   90.00
_cell.angle_beta   90.00
_cell.angle_gamma   90.00
#
_symmetry.space_group_name_H-M   'P 1'
#
loop_
_entity.id
_entity.type
_entity.pdbx_description
1 polymer ?
#
loop_
_entity_poly.entity_id
_entity_poly.type
_entity_poly.pdbx_seq_one_letter_code
_entity_poly.pdbx_strand_id
1 'polypeptide(L)' 'MTPPIETGEDIERTISVIKSAIMKAGALSEDLVESIKAELREAKPDVVCDFLNKLARECPAAVEHFTNSERAENPIL' A
#
# COMPACT_ATOMS: atom_id res chain seq x y z
N MET A 1 -2.76 -2.17 -16.02
CA MET A 1 -2.59 -3.25 -15.02
C MET A 1 -1.32 -2.96 -14.27
N THR A 2 -1.41 -2.95 -12.94
CA THR A 2 -0.24 -2.78 -12.06
C THR A 2 0.46 -4.14 -12.01
N PRO A 3 1.81 -4.20 -12.07
CA PRO A 3 2.48 -5.50 -12.05
C PRO A 3 2.35 -6.13 -10.66
N PRO A 4 2.32 -7.47 -10.57
CA PRO A 4 2.12 -8.18 -9.31
C PRO A 4 3.23 -7.87 -8.31
N ILE A 5 2.93 -8.06 -7.02
CA ILE A 5 3.86 -7.84 -5.91
C ILE A 5 4.25 -9.21 -5.35
N GLU A 6 5.35 -9.77 -5.84
CA GLU A 6 5.77 -11.14 -5.50
C GLU A 6 7.17 -11.19 -4.87
N THR A 7 7.97 -10.16 -5.09
CA THR A 7 9.39 -10.12 -4.69
C THR A 7 9.75 -8.84 -3.95
N GLY A 8 10.94 -8.85 -3.31
CA GLY A 8 11.49 -7.64 -2.70
C GLY A 8 11.68 -6.48 -3.69
N GLU A 9 12.02 -6.77 -4.95
CA GLU A 9 12.16 -5.77 -6.01
C GLU A 9 10.79 -5.15 -6.38
N ASP A 10 9.72 -5.94 -6.38
CA ASP A 10 8.36 -5.42 -6.61
C ASP A 10 7.90 -4.51 -5.49
N ILE A 11 8.24 -4.85 -4.24
CA ILE A 11 7.99 -3.99 -3.09
C ILE A 11 8.72 -2.65 -3.30
N GLU A 12 10.02 -2.67 -3.62
CA GLU A 12 10.78 -1.43 -3.86
C GLU A 12 10.19 -0.56 -4.95
N ARG A 13 9.83 -1.19 -6.08
CA ARG A 13 9.15 -0.52 -7.19
C ARG A 13 7.84 0.10 -6.74
N THR A 14 7.02 -0.63 -6.00
CA THR A 14 5.70 -0.16 -5.55
C THR A 14 5.83 1.00 -4.55
N ILE A 15 6.76 0.91 -3.58
CA ILE A 15 7.05 2.02 -2.67
C ILE A 15 7.54 3.26 -3.43
N SER A 16 8.37 3.08 -4.45
CA SER A 16 8.81 4.18 -5.32
C SER A 16 7.65 4.85 -6.05
N VAL A 17 6.67 4.07 -6.55
CA VAL A 17 5.45 4.61 -7.16
C VAL A 17 4.65 5.43 -6.16
N ILE A 18 4.43 4.91 -4.94
CA ILE A 18 3.74 5.61 -3.85
C ILE A 18 4.42 6.95 -3.55
N LYS A 19 5.74 6.95 -3.38
CA LYS A 19 6.53 8.17 -3.14
C LYS A 19 6.39 9.18 -4.28
N SER A 20 6.50 8.72 -5.51
CA SER A 20 6.39 9.56 -6.70
C SER A 20 5.01 10.20 -6.81
N ALA A 21 3.94 9.44 -6.52
CA ALA A 21 2.58 9.95 -6.48
C ALA A 21 2.41 11.04 -5.42
N ILE A 22 2.88 10.81 -4.19
CA ILE A 22 2.83 11.79 -3.10
C ILE A 22 3.64 13.04 -3.45
N MET A 23 4.86 12.89 -3.99
CA MET A 23 5.69 14.04 -4.38
C MET A 23 5.07 14.88 -5.51
N LYS A 24 4.35 14.25 -6.44
CA LYS A 24 3.75 14.94 -7.58
C LYS A 24 2.39 15.58 -7.28
N ALA A 25 1.54 14.86 -6.55
CA ALA A 25 0.14 15.23 -6.33
C ALA A 25 -0.16 15.68 -4.89
N GLY A 26 0.80 15.52 -3.97
CA GLY A 26 0.62 15.78 -2.53
C GLY A 26 -0.17 14.70 -1.79
N ALA A 27 -0.82 13.78 -2.51
CA ALA A 27 -1.65 12.71 -1.96
C ALA A 27 -1.64 11.46 -2.85
N LEU A 28 -2.07 10.33 -2.29
CA LEU A 28 -2.35 9.11 -3.06
C LEU A 28 -3.77 9.16 -3.63
N SER A 29 -3.93 8.82 -4.91
CA SER A 29 -5.26 8.62 -5.48
C SER A 29 -5.87 7.31 -5.00
N GLU A 30 -7.20 7.30 -4.88
CA GLU A 30 -7.97 6.11 -4.50
C GLU A 30 -7.71 4.94 -5.46
N ASP A 31 -7.70 5.20 -6.78
CA ASP A 31 -7.41 4.18 -7.80
C ASP A 31 -6.05 3.49 -7.60
N LEU A 32 -5.03 4.26 -7.21
CA LEU A 32 -3.69 3.72 -6.96
C LEU A 32 -3.68 2.85 -5.70
N VAL A 33 -4.34 3.32 -4.64
CA VAL A 33 -4.46 2.59 -3.38
C VAL A 33 -5.20 1.28 -3.60
N GLU A 34 -6.37 1.31 -4.24
CA GLU A 34 -7.19 0.13 -4.49
C GLU A 34 -6.49 -0.87 -5.41
N SER A 35 -5.77 -0.40 -6.44
CA SER A 35 -4.99 -1.29 -7.28
C SER A 35 -3.88 -1.98 -6.50
N ILE A 36 -3.13 -1.28 -5.64
CA ILE A 36 -2.06 -1.90 -4.84
C ILE A 36 -2.66 -2.86 -3.80
N LYS A 37 -3.81 -2.52 -3.18
CA LYS A 37 -4.51 -3.44 -2.27
C LYS A 37 -4.96 -4.72 -2.97
N ALA A 38 -5.42 -4.65 -4.21
CA ALA A 38 -5.78 -5.83 -4.98
C ALA A 38 -4.59 -6.79 -5.13
N GLU A 39 -3.42 -6.26 -5.53
CA GLU A 39 -2.20 -7.07 -5.63
C GLU A 39 -1.76 -7.63 -4.27
N LEU A 40 -1.84 -6.83 -3.20
CA LEU A 40 -1.48 -7.29 -1.85
C LEU A 40 -2.42 -8.38 -1.31
N ARG A 41 -3.68 -8.45 -1.77
CA ARG A 41 -4.60 -9.54 -1.40
C ARG A 41 -4.20 -10.89 -2.02
N GLU A 42 -3.55 -10.86 -3.17
CA GLU A 42 -3.07 -12.06 -3.87
C GLU A 42 -1.62 -12.40 -3.49
N ALA A 43 -0.88 -11.44 -2.95
CA ALA A 43 0.50 -11.62 -2.50
C ALA A 43 0.62 -12.58 -1.31
N LYS A 44 1.80 -13.20 -1.18
CA LYS A 44 2.10 -14.07 -0.04
C LYS A 44 2.19 -13.25 1.27
N PRO A 45 1.84 -13.83 2.44
CA PRO A 45 1.83 -13.10 3.70
C PRO A 45 3.18 -12.46 4.10
N ASP A 46 4.30 -13.11 3.77
CA ASP A 46 5.64 -12.58 3.98
C ASP A 46 5.90 -11.32 3.14
N VAL A 47 5.48 -11.35 1.87
CA VAL A 47 5.57 -10.20 0.96
C VAL A 47 4.72 -9.03 1.45
N VAL A 48 3.51 -9.30 1.96
CA VAL A 48 2.64 -8.26 2.54
C VAL A 48 3.26 -7.65 3.78
N CYS A 49 3.80 -8.47 4.68
CA CYS A 49 4.51 -8.01 5.87
C CYS A 49 5.72 -7.15 5.51
N ASP A 50 6.54 -7.58 4.56
CA ASP A 50 7.71 -6.83 4.10
C ASP A 50 7.32 -5.52 3.44
N PHE A 51 6.25 -5.52 2.64
CA PHE A 51 5.68 -4.31 2.06
C PHE A 51 5.27 -3.30 3.14
N LEU A 52 4.46 -3.72 4.11
CA LEU A 52 3.97 -2.84 5.18
C LEU A 52 5.11 -2.33 6.05
N ASN A 53 6.08 -3.18 6.40
CA ASN A 53 7.26 -2.79 7.16
C ASN A 53 8.09 -1.74 6.42
N LYS A 54 8.31 -1.93 5.11
CA LYS A 54 9.06 -0.97 4.29
C LYS A 54 8.29 0.33 4.10
N LEU A 55 6.99 0.25 3.84
CA LEU A 55 6.10 1.40 3.74
C LEU A 55 6.11 2.22 5.03
N ALA A 56 6.03 1.59 6.21
CA ALA A 56 6.07 2.28 7.49
C ALA A 56 7.39 3.02 7.75
N ARG A 57 8.51 2.48 7.27
CA ARG A 57 9.83 3.12 7.41
C ARG A 57 10.02 4.28 6.45
N GLU A 58 9.52 4.16 5.22
CA GLU A 58 9.83 5.11 4.15
C GLU A 58 8.74 6.15 3.90
N CYS A 59 7.47 5.77 4.13
CA CYS A 59 6.27 6.58 3.92
C CYS A 59 5.25 6.31 5.03
N PRO A 60 5.53 6.64 6.30
CA PRO A 60 4.65 6.31 7.43
C PRO A 60 3.21 6.83 7.27
N ALA A 61 3.05 8.01 6.65
CA ALA A 61 1.73 8.57 6.37
C ALA A 61 0.92 7.74 5.35
N ALA A 62 1.57 7.00 4.46
CA ALA A 62 0.88 6.18 3.47
C ALA A 62 0.31 4.88 4.08
N VAL A 63 0.83 4.44 5.24
CA VAL A 63 0.46 3.16 5.86
C VAL A 63 -1.03 3.07 6.15
N GLU A 64 -1.66 4.17 6.58
CA GLU A 64 -3.07 4.19 6.93
C GLU A 64 -4.00 3.79 5.77
N HIS A 65 -3.55 3.99 4.53
CA HIS A 65 -4.29 3.60 3.34
C HIS A 65 -4.26 2.09 3.10
N PHE A 66 -3.27 1.37 3.63
CA PHE A 66 -3.05 -0.06 3.38
C PHE A 66 -3.27 -0.95 4.61
N THR A 67 -3.39 -0.36 5.80
CA THR A 67 -3.66 -1.10 7.05
C THR A 67 -5.11 -1.00 7.52
N ASN A 68 -5.92 -0.08 6.98
CA ASN A 68 -7.34 0.04 7.33
C ASN A 68 -8.21 -0.90 6.48
N SER A 69 -8.25 -2.17 6.88
CA SER A 69 -9.45 -2.99 6.74
C SER A 69 -10.18 -2.96 8.09
N GLU A 70 -11.42 -2.48 8.12
CA GLU A 70 -12.39 -2.66 9.22
C GLU A 70 -12.35 -1.76 10.49
N ARG A 71 -11.96 -0.47 10.40
CA ARG A 71 -12.26 0.51 11.49
C ARG A 71 -13.24 1.63 11.13
N ALA A 72 -14.08 1.41 10.12
CA ALA A 72 -15.08 2.39 9.67
C ALA A 72 -16.51 1.83 9.47
N GLU A 73 -16.81 0.60 9.91
CA GLU A 73 -18.18 0.06 9.85
C GLU A 73 -18.69 -0.49 11.20
N ASN A 74 -18.26 0.13 12.31
CA ASN A 74 -18.99 -0.04 13.56
C ASN A 74 -19.21 1.32 14.23
N PRO A 75 -20.28 2.05 13.84
CA PRO A 75 -20.83 3.09 14.70
C PRO A 75 -21.43 2.39 15.93
N ILE A 76 -20.58 2.07 16.92
CA ILE A 76 -21.06 1.57 18.20
C ILE A 76 -21.65 2.77 18.96
N LEU A 77 -22.98 2.81 18.93
CA LEU A 77 -23.95 3.38 19.88
C LEU A 77 -23.88 4.89 20.18
#